data_AF-A0A4Q6AB41-F1
#
_entry.id   AF-A0A4Q6AB41-F1
#
_cell.length_a   1.000
_cell.length_b   1.000
_cell.length_c   1.000
_cell.angle_alpha   90.00
_cell.angle_beta   90.00
_cell.angle_gamma   90.00
#
_symmetry.space_group_name_H-M   'P 1'
#
loop_
_entity.id
_entity.type
_entity.pdbx_description
1 polymer ?
#
loop_
_entity_poly.entity_id
_entity_poly.type
_entity_poly.pdbx_seq_one_letter_code
_entity_poly.pdbx_strand_id
1 'polypeptide(L)'
;MITSEVLSMIPGDFADESKVWIYQSNRPFIEKEQIQIDEQLYQFYAQWKAHGEPVKGWAKLLFNQFIIVMADETGTHVSGCSTD
;
A
#
# COMPACT_ATOMS: atom_id res chain seq x y z
N MET A 1 -14.60 -17.01 9.22
CA MET A 1 -14.06 -16.31 10.40
C MET A 1 -12.65 -15.76 10.16
N ILE A 2 -12.25 -15.48 8.91
CA ILE A 2 -10.94 -14.88 8.55
C ILE A 2 -11.08 -13.40 8.17
N THR A 3 -12.28 -12.95 7.82
CA THR A 3 -12.53 -11.61 7.30
C THR A 3 -12.32 -10.49 8.33
N SER A 4 -12.65 -10.70 9.60
CA SER A 4 -12.56 -9.65 10.63
C SER A 4 -11.13 -9.27 10.99
N GLU A 5 -10.20 -10.23 10.99
CA GLU A 5 -8.80 -9.96 11.31
C GLU A 5 -8.12 -9.18 10.18
N VAL A 6 -8.34 -9.58 8.93
CA VAL A 6 -7.75 -8.89 7.77
C VAL A 6 -8.29 -7.46 7.64
N LEU A 7 -9.59 -7.24 7.87
CA LEU A 7 -10.18 -5.90 7.82
C LEU A 7 -9.57 -4.94 8.84
N SER A 8 -9.07 -5.43 9.97
CA SER A 8 -8.39 -4.59 10.96
C SER A 8 -6.97 -4.17 10.55
N MET A 9 -6.40 -4.78 9.51
CA MET A 9 -5.02 -4.56 9.06
C MET A 9 -4.91 -3.50 7.95
N ILE A 10 -6.03 -3.13 7.32
CA ILE A 10 -6.11 -2.21 6.18
C ILE A 10 -7.02 -1.01 6.51
N PRO A 11 -6.83 0.16 5.86
CA PRO A 11 -7.69 1.31 6.08
C PRO A 11 -9.12 1.05 5.60
N GLY A 12 -10.11 1.53 6.37
CA GLY A 12 -11.53 1.36 6.06
C GLY A 12 -12.18 2.53 5.32
N ASP A 13 -11.41 3.56 4.98
CA ASP A 13 -11.91 4.81 4.39
C ASP A 13 -11.54 4.98 2.91
N PHE A 14 -11.09 3.94 2.23
CA PHE A 14 -10.78 3.93 0.79
C PHE A 14 -12.02 3.55 -0.02
N ALA A 15 -12.17 4.13 -1.21
CA ALA A 15 -13.26 3.80 -2.12
C ALA A 15 -13.19 2.35 -2.64
N ASP A 16 -14.34 1.76 -2.97
CA ASP A 16 -14.43 0.36 -3.42
C ASP A 16 -13.70 0.13 -4.76
N GLU A 17 -13.60 1.16 -5.59
CA GLU A 17 -12.87 1.17 -6.87
C GLU A 17 -11.36 1.41 -6.74
N SER A 18 -10.83 1.52 -5.52
CA SER A 18 -9.40 1.74 -5.29
C SER A 18 -8.55 0.68 -5.98
N LYS A 19 -7.45 1.10 -6.60
CA LYS A 19 -6.47 0.18 -7.15
C LYS A 19 -5.64 -0.43 -6.03
N VAL A 20 -5.42 -1.74 -6.11
CA VAL A 20 -4.59 -2.49 -5.16
C VAL A 20 -3.53 -3.27 -5.91
N TRP A 21 -2.28 -3.09 -5.53
CA TRP A 21 -1.15 -3.90 -5.97
C TRP A 21 -0.67 -4.78 -4.83
N ILE A 22 -0.40 -6.05 -5.14
CA ILE A 22 0.08 -7.04 -4.18
C ILE A 22 1.37 -7.64 -4.73
N TYR A 23 2.47 -7.41 -4.04
CA TYR A 23 3.78 -7.97 -4.37
C TYR A 23 4.16 -9.00 -3.32
N GLN A 24 4.43 -10.23 -3.78
CA GLN A 24 4.82 -11.33 -2.91
C GLN A 24 6.34 -11.55 -2.96
N SER A 25 6.97 -11.65 -1.80
CA SER A 25 8.34 -12.15 -1.70
C SER A 25 8.41 -13.68 -1.78
N ASN A 26 9.52 -14.21 -2.31
CA ASN A 26 9.78 -15.65 -2.35
C ASN A 26 10.01 -16.28 -0.96
N ARG A 27 10.24 -15.45 0.08
CA ARG A 27 10.32 -15.86 1.49
C ARG A 27 9.72 -14.79 2.42
N PRO A 28 9.36 -15.14 3.66
CA PRO A 28 9.08 -14.14 4.68
C PRO A 28 10.30 -13.25 4.95
N PHE A 29 10.03 -11.99 5.28
CA PHE A 29 11.01 -11.00 5.70
C PHE A 29 11.34 -11.17 7.18
N ILE A 30 12.61 -10.98 7.54
CA ILE A 30 13.03 -10.92 8.95
C ILE A 30 12.67 -9.55 9.55
N GLU A 31 12.58 -9.45 10.88
CA GLU A 31 12.14 -8.22 11.58
C GLU A 31 12.86 -6.96 11.10
N LYS A 32 14.19 -7.00 10.93
CA LYS A 32 14.97 -5.86 10.42
C LYS A 32 14.52 -5.43 9.01
N GLU A 33 14.22 -6.38 8.14
CA GLU A 33 13.73 -6.09 6.78
C GLU A 33 12.31 -5.51 6.84
N GLN A 34 11.45 -6.03 7.72
CA GLN A 34 10.09 -5.53 7.91
C GLN A 34 10.08 -4.05 8.29
N ILE A 35 10.89 -3.67 9.30
CA ILE A 35 11.02 -2.27 9.74
C ILE A 35 11.46 -1.37 8.58
N GLN A 36 12.49 -1.78 7.83
CA GLN A 36 13.00 -1.02 6.70
C GLN A 36 11.98 -0.91 5.56
N ILE A 37 11.21 -1.95 5.30
CA ILE A 37 10.16 -1.96 4.28
C ILE A 37 9.03 -1.01 4.71
N ASP A 38 8.51 -1.12 5.92
CA ASP A 38 7.43 -0.27 6.40
C ASP A 38 7.82 1.21 6.44
N GLU A 39 9.07 1.54 6.80
CA GLU A 39 9.60 2.91 6.71
C GLU A 39 9.61 3.43 5.26
N GLN A 40 10.09 2.62 4.30
CA GLN A 40 10.12 3.00 2.88
C GLN A 40 8.73 3.14 2.29
N LEU A 41 7.81 2.22 2.62
CA LEU A 41 6.41 2.28 2.19
C LEU A 41 5.74 3.55 2.72
N TYR A 42 5.94 3.89 4.01
CA TYR A 42 5.45 5.14 4.59
C TYR A 42 5.97 6.37 3.85
N GLN A 43 7.28 6.46 3.61
CA GLN A 43 7.87 7.58 2.89
C GLN A 43 7.32 7.69 1.46
N PHE A 44 7.12 6.56 0.78
CA PHE A 44 6.52 6.52 -0.54
C PHE A 44 5.10 7.10 -0.54
N TYR A 45 4.14 6.50 0.18
CA TYR A 45 2.75 6.91 0.05
C TYR A 45 2.47 8.28 0.69
N ALA A 46 3.26 8.72 1.68
CA ALA A 46 3.14 10.05 2.27
C ALA A 46 3.56 11.17 1.29
N GLN A 47 4.39 10.84 0.30
CA GLN A 47 4.91 11.78 -0.70
C GLN A 47 4.34 11.53 -2.10
N TRP A 48 3.45 10.54 -2.22
CA TRP A 48 2.97 10.07 -3.51
C TRP A 48 2.11 11.12 -4.20
N LYS A 49 2.54 11.49 -5.41
CA LYS A 49 1.84 12.42 -6.29
C LYS A 49 1.67 11.83 -7.67
N ALA A 50 0.53 12.12 -8.29
CA ALA A 50 0.29 11.86 -9.71
C ALA A 50 -0.07 13.18 -10.38
N HIS A 51 0.64 13.51 -11.46
CA HIS A 51 0.50 14.79 -12.17
C HIS A 51 0.66 16.04 -11.27
N GLY A 52 1.46 15.92 -10.20
CA GLY A 52 1.72 17.01 -9.23
C GLY A 52 0.72 17.08 -8.07
N GLU A 53 -0.41 16.36 -8.16
CA GLU A 53 -1.44 16.32 -7.13
C GLU A 53 -1.22 15.14 -6.17
N PRO A 54 -1.47 15.30 -4.86
CA PRO A 54 -1.40 14.21 -3.90
C PRO A 54 -2.32 13.05 -4.27
N VAL A 55 -1.82 11.83 -4.10
CA VAL A 55 -2.61 10.60 -4.19
C VAL A 55 -3.02 10.21 -2.78
N LYS A 56 -4.29 9.85 -2.57
CA LYS A 56 -4.70 9.19 -1.34
C LYS A 56 -4.19 7.75 -1.40
N GLY A 57 -2.97 7.56 -0.92
CA GLY A 57 -2.25 6.29 -0.94
C GLY A 57 -2.12 5.66 0.43
N TRP A 58 -1.96 4.34 0.45
CA TRP A 58 -1.57 3.57 1.63
C TRP A 58 -0.72 2.39 1.20
N ALA A 59 0.31 2.05 1.97
CA ALA A 59 1.06 0.83 1.74
C ALA A 59 1.58 0.23 3.03
N LYS A 60 1.66 -1.10 3.09
CA LYS A 60 2.15 -1.84 4.26
C LYS A 60 2.65 -3.23 3.89
N LEU A 61 3.59 -3.74 4.69
CA LEU A 61 3.92 -5.16 4.68
C LEU A 61 2.94 -5.96 5.55
N LEU A 62 2.20 -6.88 4.95
CA LEU A 62 1.29 -7.79 5.65
C LEU A 62 1.84 -9.22 5.65
N PHE A 63 1.54 -9.95 6.74
CA PHE A 63 1.94 -11.35 6.95
C PHE A 63 3.43 -11.61 6.75
N ASN A 64 4.26 -10.57 6.97
CA ASN A 64 5.71 -10.58 6.81
C ASN A 64 6.17 -11.00 5.40
N GLN A 65 5.32 -10.93 4.36
CA GLN A 65 5.66 -11.45 3.03
C GLN A 65 5.01 -10.70 1.86
N PHE A 66 3.88 -10.04 2.08
CA PHE A 66 3.12 -9.36 1.04
C PHE A 66 3.19 -7.85 1.22
N ILE A 67 3.78 -7.16 0.26
CA ILE A 67 3.69 -5.71 0.18
C ILE A 67 2.37 -5.38 -0.50
N ILE A 68 1.52 -4.64 0.20
CA ILE A 68 0.24 -4.15 -0.31
C ILE A 68 0.39 -2.66 -0.53
N VAL A 69 0.01 -2.20 -1.73
CA VAL A 69 -0.08 -0.78 -2.08
C VAL A 69 -1.50 -0.50 -2.56
N MET A 70 -2.10 0.57 -2.06
CA MET A 70 -3.45 1.00 -2.38
C MET A 70 -3.45 2.46 -2.83
N ALA A 71 -4.22 2.76 -3.88
CA ALA A 71 -4.49 4.11 -4.33
C ALA A 71 -5.99 4.31 -4.48
N ASP A 72 -6.52 5.31 -3.77
CA ASP A 72 -7.87 5.80 -3.96
C ASP A 72 -7.87 6.83 -5.11
N GLU A 73 -8.49 6.45 -6.23
CA GLU A 73 -8.49 7.25 -7.46
C GLU A 73 -9.71 8.17 -7.59
N THR A 74 -10.57 8.31 -6.57
CA THR A 74 -11.75 9.20 -6.68
C THR A 74 -11.37 10.67 -6.84
N GLY A 75 -10.19 11.06 -6.34
CA GLY A 75 -9.64 12.41 -6.46
C GLY A 75 -8.57 12.53 -7.55
N THR A 76 -7.54 11.69 -7.46
CA THR A 76 -6.36 11.74 -8.33
C THR A 76 -6.15 10.39 -9.00
N HIS A 77 -6.23 10.35 -10.34
CA HIS A 77 -5.97 9.11 -11.08
C HIS A 77 -4.46 8.83 -11.14
N VAL A 78 -4.06 7.60 -10.83
CA VAL A 78 -2.68 7.15 -10.92
C VAL A 78 -2.44 6.45 -12.27
N SER A 79 -1.43 6.94 -12.99
CA SER A 79 -0.92 6.34 -14.22
C SER A 79 0.27 5.41 -13.94
N GLY A 80 0.60 4.50 -14.87
CA GLY A 80 1.69 3.53 -14.66
C GLY A 80 3.06 4.14 -14.32
N CYS A 81 3.38 5.34 -14.80
CA CYS A 81 4.62 6.06 -14.44
C CYS A 81 4.58 6.67 -13.03
N SER A 82 3.40 6.88 -12.46
CA SER A 82 3.27 7.37 -11.09
C SER A 82 3.34 6.25 -10.05
N THR A 83 3.43 4.99 -10.48
CA THR A 83 3.56 3.81 -9.59
C THR A 83 4.99 3.24 -9.59
N ASP A 84 5.91 3.89 -10.30
CA ASP A 84 7.35 3.55 -10.35
C ASP A 84 8.13 4.26 -9.23
#